data_AF-A0A4Q1BNH2-F1
#
_entry.id   AF-A0A4Q1BNH2-F1
#
_cell.length_a   1.000
_cell.length_b   1.000
_cell.length_c   1.000
_cell.angle_alpha   90.00
_cell.angle_beta   90.00
_cell.angle_gamma   90.00
#
_symmetry.space_group_name_H-M   'P 1'
#
loop_
_entity.id
_entity.type
_entity.pdbx_description
1 polymer ?
#
loop_
_entity_poly.entity_id
_entity_poly.type
_entity_poly.pdbx_seq_one_letter_code
_entity_poly.pdbx_strand_id
1 'polypeptide(L)'
;MSSHQLLSVQSAFAALHPFLSRLGLQPGTEDEVSKRLEELERALEGYKKKGQKTKIGNEGEGGDEGWFDSAGVTLWNAVMHFDRTLQDGASPRSQLSARIRLIAYRMIQMSMQSSNTPTALNRLLIVVSKTVSAQISVGKIDAARELLVEAAEYEDMLDKYFSPGDRDLNLIRPLLEFYLARVRVSAAEDNHDMSLGFLRKALELGHSGAFEADQYRNLANECWMVGNQLIAQVLADHKDPEGLIAHSNEWLSLGRRIVEEGIARFGNVPGFEELQKALLRSLGLPFLLDFALALINTARCCLLPSSQDPEALAKGTSALQELAALSDPQASHEPDTNKCSD
;
A
#
# COMPACT_ATOMS: atom_id res chain seq x y z
N MET A 1 -12.80 29.39 -26.85
CA MET A 1 -11.32 29.35 -26.84
C MET A 1 -10.72 28.08 -26.21
N SER A 2 -11.52 27.09 -25.76
CA SER A 2 -11.03 25.78 -25.27
C SER A 2 -10.59 24.83 -26.40
N SER A 3 -11.18 24.96 -27.60
CA SER A 3 -11.00 24.02 -28.73
C SER A 3 -9.53 23.78 -29.14
N HIS A 4 -8.67 24.81 -29.21
CA HIS A 4 -7.25 24.60 -29.58
C HIS A 4 -6.48 23.78 -28.53
N GLN A 5 -6.82 23.89 -27.25
CA GLN A 5 -6.15 23.10 -26.20
C GLN A 5 -6.65 21.66 -26.20
N LEU A 6 -7.96 21.45 -26.38
CA LEU A 6 -8.50 20.11 -26.58
C LEU A 6 -7.86 19.43 -27.78
N LEU A 7 -7.75 20.13 -28.92
CA LEU A 7 -7.07 19.63 -30.13
C LEU A 7 -5.60 19.28 -29.85
N SER A 8 -4.91 20.05 -28.99
CA SER A 8 -3.54 19.73 -28.57
C SER A 8 -3.48 18.42 -27.78
N VAL A 9 -4.41 18.18 -26.86
CA VAL A 9 -4.47 16.93 -26.08
C VAL A 9 -4.85 15.75 -26.99
N GLN A 10 -5.84 15.95 -27.86
CA GLN A 10 -6.27 14.95 -28.85
C GLN A 10 -5.14 14.55 -29.80
N SER A 11 -4.38 15.52 -30.31
CA SER A 11 -3.22 15.29 -31.16
C SER A 11 -2.12 14.50 -30.44
N ALA A 12 -1.79 14.88 -29.20
CA ALA A 12 -0.79 14.18 -28.40
C ALA A 12 -1.23 12.73 -28.09
N PHE A 13 -2.51 12.51 -27.75
CA PHE A 13 -3.05 11.17 -27.54
C PHE A 13 -3.05 10.33 -28.84
N ALA A 14 -3.42 10.93 -29.98
CA ALA A 14 -3.39 10.25 -31.27
C ALA A 14 -1.97 9.82 -31.68
N ALA A 15 -0.94 10.60 -31.32
CA ALA A 15 0.45 10.23 -31.53
C ALA A 15 0.92 9.09 -30.62
N LEU A 16 0.39 9.02 -29.39
CA LEU A 16 0.69 7.96 -28.42
C LEU A 16 0.00 6.62 -28.75
N HIS A 17 -1.27 6.68 -29.18
CA HIS A 17 -2.15 5.52 -29.30
C HIS A 17 -1.57 4.32 -30.10
N PRO A 18 -0.89 4.50 -31.24
CA PRO A 18 -0.33 3.38 -32.01
C PRO A 18 0.69 2.54 -31.22
N PHE A 19 1.40 3.16 -30.27
CA PHE A 19 2.44 2.51 -29.49
C PHE A 19 1.89 1.74 -28.29
N LEU A 20 0.72 2.11 -27.77
CA LEU A 20 0.09 1.44 -26.63
C LEU A 20 -0.19 -0.05 -26.91
N SER A 21 -0.62 -0.38 -28.12
CA SER A 21 -0.87 -1.78 -28.53
C SER A 21 0.38 -2.65 -28.61
N ARG A 22 1.56 -2.03 -28.69
CA ARG A 22 2.88 -2.70 -28.82
C ARG A 22 3.67 -2.67 -27.51
N LEU A 23 3.13 -2.01 -26.49
CA LEU A 23 3.79 -1.81 -25.21
C LEU A 23 4.07 -3.16 -24.54
N GLY A 24 5.34 -3.42 -24.22
CA GLY A 24 5.81 -4.69 -23.67
C GLY A 24 6.00 -5.83 -24.69
N LEU A 25 5.66 -5.62 -25.97
CA LEU A 25 5.81 -6.63 -27.04
C LEU A 25 7.04 -6.37 -27.93
N GLN A 26 7.41 -5.11 -28.15
CA GLN A 26 8.52 -4.72 -29.02
C GLN A 26 9.58 -3.92 -28.27
N PRO A 27 10.88 -4.29 -28.36
CA PRO A 27 11.98 -3.52 -27.79
C PRO A 27 11.97 -2.05 -28.27
N GLY A 28 12.30 -1.11 -27.37
CA GLY A 28 12.34 0.33 -27.68
C GLY A 28 10.98 1.04 -27.71
N THR A 29 9.86 0.30 -27.62
CA THR A 29 8.52 0.92 -27.54
C THR A 29 8.34 1.72 -26.26
N GLU A 30 8.98 1.31 -25.16
CA GLU A 30 8.84 1.94 -23.84
C GLU A 30 9.41 3.37 -23.83
N ASP A 31 10.54 3.60 -24.51
CA ASP A 31 11.16 4.93 -24.62
C ASP A 31 10.29 5.89 -25.44
N GLU A 32 9.77 5.42 -26.58
CA GLU A 32 8.87 6.21 -27.41
C GLU A 32 7.55 6.50 -26.69
N VAL A 33 6.96 5.52 -26.01
CA VAL A 33 5.78 5.73 -25.16
C VAL A 33 6.07 6.76 -24.07
N SER A 34 7.23 6.67 -23.40
CA SER A 34 7.62 7.64 -22.37
C SER A 34 7.69 9.06 -22.91
N LYS A 35 8.31 9.25 -24.08
CA LYS A 35 8.38 10.56 -24.76
C LYS A 35 6.99 11.09 -25.15
N ARG A 36 6.12 10.24 -25.69
CA ARG A 36 4.75 10.64 -26.07
C ARG A 36 3.87 10.94 -24.87
N LEU A 37 4.08 10.27 -23.74
CA LEU A 37 3.41 10.59 -22.49
C LEU A 37 3.84 11.96 -21.95
N GLU A 38 5.10 12.38 -22.11
CA GLU A 38 5.54 13.74 -21.78
C GLU A 38 4.80 14.81 -22.59
N GLU A 39 4.62 14.55 -23.89
CA GLU A 39 3.86 15.44 -24.78
C GLU A 39 2.40 15.55 -24.34
N LEU A 40 1.77 14.41 -24.03
CA LEU A 40 0.38 14.34 -23.56
C LEU A 40 0.19 15.01 -22.19
N GLU A 41 1.08 14.75 -21.24
CA GLU A 41 1.06 15.35 -19.90
C GLU A 41 1.18 16.88 -19.98
N ARG A 42 2.10 17.38 -20.81
CA ARG A 42 2.25 18.83 -21.04
C ARG A 42 0.99 19.45 -21.65
N ALA A 43 0.34 18.75 -22.58
CA ALA A 43 -0.91 19.20 -23.18
C ALA A 43 -2.07 19.22 -22.15
N LEU A 44 -2.17 18.20 -21.29
CA LEU A 44 -3.17 18.13 -20.22
C LEU A 44 -3.00 19.25 -19.20
N GLU A 45 -1.77 19.55 -18.80
CA GLU A 45 -1.49 20.68 -17.90
C GLU A 45 -1.85 22.03 -18.54
N GLY A 46 -1.60 22.18 -19.84
CA GLY A 46 -2.03 23.34 -20.62
C GLY A 46 -3.55 23.52 -20.64
N TYR A 47 -4.29 22.42 -20.75
CA TYR A 47 -5.75 22.39 -20.70
C TYR A 47 -6.28 22.77 -19.29
N LYS A 48 -5.74 22.16 -18.23
CA LYS A 48 -6.17 22.36 -16.83
C LYS A 48 -6.05 23.83 -16.38
N LYS A 49 -4.91 24.48 -16.65
CA LYS A 49 -4.64 25.87 -16.23
C LYS A 49 -5.61 26.90 -16.81
N LYS A 50 -6.18 26.63 -17.99
CA LYS A 50 -7.15 27.54 -18.64
C LYS A 50 -8.60 27.19 -18.29
N GLY A 51 -8.92 25.91 -18.08
CA GLY A 51 -10.24 25.47 -17.62
C GLY A 51 -10.65 26.12 -16.31
N GLN A 52 -9.74 26.18 -15.33
CA GLN A 52 -10.00 26.86 -14.04
C GLN A 52 -10.29 28.36 -14.17
N LYS A 53 -9.72 29.05 -15.17
CA LYS A 53 -9.97 30.48 -15.40
C LYS A 53 -11.32 30.77 -16.04
N THR A 54 -11.95 29.77 -16.65
CA THR A 54 -13.16 29.95 -17.48
C THR A 54 -14.43 29.43 -16.79
N LYS A 55 -14.34 28.92 -15.54
CA LYS A 55 -15.48 28.37 -14.77
C LYS A 55 -16.50 29.43 -14.31
N ILE A 56 -16.32 30.70 -14.69
CA ILE A 56 -17.32 31.76 -14.54
C ILE A 56 -18.08 31.89 -15.87
N GLY A 57 -19.10 31.06 -16.07
CA GLY A 57 -20.24 31.44 -16.91
C GLY A 57 -20.39 30.86 -18.32
N ASN A 58 -19.87 29.66 -18.65
CA ASN A 58 -20.27 29.05 -19.93
C ASN A 58 -20.44 27.52 -19.83
N GLU A 59 -21.69 27.07 -19.92
CA GLU A 59 -22.11 25.69 -20.12
C GLU A 59 -21.70 25.28 -21.54
N GLY A 60 -20.45 24.85 -21.69
CA GLY A 60 -19.94 24.29 -22.95
C GLY A 60 -20.44 22.87 -23.16
N GLU A 61 -20.90 22.59 -24.38
CA GLU A 61 -21.36 21.29 -24.91
C GLU A 61 -20.53 20.10 -24.41
N GLY A 62 -21.20 19.10 -23.82
CA GLY A 62 -20.61 17.87 -23.24
C GLY A 62 -19.91 16.90 -24.21
N GLY A 63 -19.43 17.37 -25.36
CA GLY A 63 -18.67 16.56 -26.32
C GLY A 63 -17.26 16.20 -25.86
N ASP A 64 -16.64 17.07 -25.05
CA ASP A 64 -15.27 16.90 -24.58
C ASP A 64 -15.17 15.79 -23.50
N GLU A 65 -16.20 15.67 -22.64
CA GLU A 65 -16.21 14.75 -21.50
C GLU A 65 -16.15 13.28 -21.95
N GLY A 66 -16.99 12.89 -22.91
CA GLY A 66 -17.01 11.53 -23.44
C GLY A 66 -15.69 11.13 -24.10
N TRP A 67 -15.01 12.10 -24.74
CA TRP A 67 -13.70 11.85 -25.34
C TRP A 67 -12.61 11.60 -24.29
N PHE A 68 -12.53 12.45 -23.25
CA PHE A 68 -11.58 12.27 -22.16
C PHE A 68 -11.77 10.94 -21.44
N ASP A 69 -13.03 10.53 -21.21
CA ASP A 69 -13.33 9.25 -20.57
C ASP A 69 -12.82 8.07 -21.41
N SER A 70 -13.16 8.06 -22.70
CA SER A 70 -12.77 6.99 -23.63
C SER A 70 -11.25 6.88 -23.79
N ALA A 71 -10.56 8.02 -23.95
CA ALA A 71 -9.12 8.06 -24.07
C ALA A 71 -8.42 7.63 -22.76
N GLY A 72 -8.92 8.07 -21.61
CA GLY A 72 -8.42 7.65 -20.30
C GLY A 72 -8.59 6.15 -20.04
N VAL A 73 -9.76 5.58 -20.38
CA VAL A 73 -10.01 4.13 -20.30
C VAL A 73 -9.09 3.36 -21.25
N THR A 74 -8.82 3.89 -22.44
CA THR A 74 -7.89 3.27 -23.39
C THR A 74 -6.48 3.15 -22.81
N LEU A 75 -5.97 4.22 -22.19
CA LEU A 75 -4.68 4.18 -21.47
C LEU A 75 -4.70 3.19 -20.31
N TRP A 76 -5.79 3.21 -19.53
CA TRP A 76 -5.97 2.31 -18.39
C TRP A 76 -5.94 0.84 -18.80
N ASN A 77 -6.60 0.48 -19.89
CA ASN A 77 -6.61 -0.88 -20.40
C ASN A 77 -5.24 -1.27 -20.96
N ALA A 78 -4.57 -0.37 -21.69
CA ALA A 78 -3.23 -0.61 -22.22
C ALA A 78 -2.22 -0.94 -21.11
N VAL A 79 -2.25 -0.18 -19.99
CA VAL A 79 -1.34 -0.45 -18.87
C VAL A 79 -1.68 -1.76 -18.15
N MET A 80 -2.96 -2.13 -18.04
CA MET A 80 -3.33 -3.43 -17.47
C MET A 80 -2.80 -4.62 -18.29
N HIS A 81 -2.70 -4.48 -19.61
CA HIS A 81 -2.07 -5.49 -20.46
C HIS A 81 -0.55 -5.49 -20.29
N PHE A 82 0.06 -4.31 -20.22
CA PHE A 82 1.50 -4.16 -20.00
C PHE A 82 1.94 -4.76 -18.66
N ASP A 83 1.20 -4.52 -17.58
CA ASP A 83 1.53 -5.00 -16.23
C ASP A 83 1.56 -6.52 -16.15
N ARG A 84 0.74 -7.23 -16.94
CA ARG A 84 0.76 -8.70 -17.01
C ARG A 84 2.07 -9.26 -17.58
N THR A 85 2.85 -8.43 -18.28
CA THR A 85 4.16 -8.80 -18.82
C THR A 85 5.31 -8.42 -17.89
N LEU A 86 5.03 -7.73 -16.78
CA LEU A 86 6.03 -7.36 -15.79
C LEU A 86 6.26 -8.53 -14.83
N GLN A 87 7.51 -8.96 -14.73
CA GLN A 87 7.94 -9.96 -13.74
C GLN A 87 8.70 -9.33 -12.57
N ASP A 88 9.20 -8.10 -12.70
CA ASP A 88 10.09 -7.47 -11.73
C ASP A 88 9.58 -6.14 -11.18
N GLY A 89 9.88 -5.90 -9.88
CA GLY A 89 9.46 -4.78 -9.03
C GLY A 89 9.80 -3.38 -9.55
N ALA A 90 10.61 -2.59 -8.83
CA ALA A 90 10.90 -1.17 -9.14
C ALA A 90 11.76 -0.97 -10.42
N SER A 91 11.30 -1.50 -11.54
CA SER A 91 11.91 -1.39 -12.86
C SER A 91 11.50 -0.08 -13.56
N PRO A 92 12.26 0.37 -14.58
CA PRO A 92 11.83 1.48 -15.45
C PRO A 92 10.43 1.26 -16.03
N ARG A 93 10.06 0.00 -16.26
CA ARG A 93 8.73 -0.39 -16.73
C ARG A 93 7.64 -0.10 -15.70
N SER A 94 7.89 -0.36 -14.42
CA SER A 94 6.97 0.00 -13.33
C SER A 94 6.78 1.51 -13.22
N GLN A 95 7.84 2.30 -13.42
CA GLN A 95 7.74 3.76 -13.50
C GLN A 95 6.85 4.22 -14.66
N LEU A 96 7.03 3.61 -15.83
CA LEU A 96 6.20 3.88 -17.00
C LEU A 96 4.73 3.51 -16.75
N SER A 97 4.47 2.34 -16.17
CA SER A 97 3.13 1.88 -15.79
C SER A 97 2.44 2.87 -14.83
N ALA A 98 3.12 3.25 -13.75
CA ALA A 98 2.61 4.23 -12.79
C ALA A 98 2.27 5.57 -13.45
N ARG A 99 3.09 6.01 -14.39
CA ARG A 99 2.87 7.25 -15.15
C ARG A 99 1.66 7.15 -16.09
N ILE A 100 1.50 6.05 -16.82
CA ILE A 100 0.32 5.83 -17.68
C ILE A 100 -0.95 5.84 -16.84
N ARG A 101 -0.95 5.14 -15.68
CA ARG A 101 -2.09 5.12 -14.75
C ARG A 101 -2.44 6.52 -14.25
N LEU A 102 -1.44 7.33 -13.92
CA LEU A 102 -1.67 8.72 -13.50
C LEU A 102 -2.33 9.55 -14.60
N ILE A 103 -1.81 9.50 -15.82
CA ILE A 103 -2.38 10.26 -16.95
C ILE A 103 -3.80 9.77 -17.27
N ALA A 104 -4.02 8.45 -17.28
CA ALA A 104 -5.34 7.85 -17.45
C ALA A 104 -6.33 8.34 -16.38
N TYR A 105 -5.92 8.32 -15.11
CA TYR A 105 -6.72 8.88 -14.01
C TYR A 105 -7.07 10.35 -14.25
N ARG A 106 -6.09 11.20 -14.61
CA ARG A 106 -6.33 12.63 -14.86
C ARG A 106 -7.32 12.86 -16.01
N MET A 107 -7.26 12.06 -17.07
CA MET A 107 -8.23 12.14 -18.17
C MET A 107 -9.64 11.71 -17.74
N ILE A 108 -9.77 10.60 -17.00
CA ILE A 108 -11.06 10.16 -16.45
C ILE A 108 -11.61 11.16 -15.43
N GLN A 109 -10.74 11.79 -14.63
CA GLN A 109 -11.14 12.86 -13.72
C GLN A 109 -11.68 14.07 -14.47
N MET A 110 -11.04 14.45 -15.58
CA MET A 110 -11.49 15.56 -16.44
C MET A 110 -12.88 15.30 -17.06
N SER A 111 -13.22 14.07 -17.41
CA SER A 111 -14.55 13.74 -17.94
C SER A 111 -15.67 13.78 -16.90
N MET A 112 -15.33 13.76 -15.61
CA MET A 112 -16.30 13.68 -14.51
C MET A 112 -16.45 14.97 -13.71
N GLN A 113 -15.77 16.07 -14.09
CA GLN A 113 -15.79 17.33 -13.31
C GLN A 113 -17.18 17.98 -13.19
N SER A 114 -18.11 17.63 -14.08
CA SER A 114 -19.49 18.10 -14.08
C SER A 114 -20.47 17.13 -13.40
N SER A 115 -20.05 15.88 -13.13
CA SER A 115 -20.90 14.80 -12.66
C SER A 115 -20.46 14.29 -11.29
N ASN A 116 -21.16 14.73 -10.24
CA ASN A 116 -20.94 14.24 -8.87
C ASN A 116 -21.82 13.04 -8.54
N THR A 117 -22.21 12.24 -9.53
CA THR A 117 -23.07 11.07 -9.29
C THR A 117 -22.31 10.01 -8.45
N PRO A 118 -23.00 9.24 -7.58
CA PRO A 118 -22.35 8.20 -6.79
C PRO A 118 -21.54 7.20 -7.63
N THR A 119 -22.06 6.83 -8.81
CA THR A 119 -21.37 5.93 -9.74
C THR A 119 -20.07 6.54 -10.29
N ALA A 120 -20.06 7.82 -10.63
CA ALA A 120 -18.86 8.52 -11.08
C ALA A 120 -17.82 8.60 -9.96
N LEU A 121 -18.24 8.99 -8.75
CA LEU A 121 -17.36 9.09 -7.58
C LEU A 121 -16.76 7.72 -7.21
N ASN A 122 -17.54 6.64 -7.24
CA ASN A 122 -17.04 5.27 -7.04
C ASN A 122 -15.98 4.88 -8.06
N ARG A 123 -16.22 5.20 -9.33
CA ARG A 123 -15.27 4.93 -10.40
C ARG A 123 -13.97 5.72 -10.18
N LEU A 124 -14.05 6.98 -9.80
CA LEU A 124 -12.89 7.81 -9.46
C LEU A 124 -12.11 7.23 -8.27
N LEU A 125 -12.80 6.81 -7.20
CA LEU A 125 -12.17 6.17 -6.04
C LEU A 125 -11.38 4.91 -6.40
N ILE A 126 -11.93 4.04 -7.25
CA ILE A 126 -11.22 2.84 -7.71
C ILE A 126 -9.97 3.23 -8.50
N VAL A 127 -10.12 4.12 -9.47
CA VAL A 127 -9.04 4.51 -10.38
C VAL A 127 -7.92 5.23 -9.62
N VAL A 128 -8.27 6.16 -8.71
CA VAL A 128 -7.27 6.87 -7.90
C VAL A 128 -6.57 5.95 -6.92
N SER A 129 -7.27 5.02 -6.26
CA SER A 129 -6.65 4.06 -5.32
C SER A 129 -5.62 3.14 -5.99
N LYS A 130 -5.95 2.68 -7.21
CA LYS A 130 -5.03 1.90 -8.04
C LYS A 130 -3.87 2.73 -8.59
N THR A 131 -4.09 4.02 -8.83
CA THR A 131 -3.04 4.95 -9.25
C THR A 131 -2.08 5.24 -8.10
N VAL A 132 -2.61 5.49 -6.89
CA VAL A 132 -1.86 5.65 -5.64
C VAL A 132 -0.99 4.43 -5.39
N SER A 133 -1.55 3.22 -5.46
CA SER A 133 -0.78 1.98 -5.30
C SER A 133 0.38 1.86 -6.29
N ALA A 134 0.17 2.28 -7.55
CA ALA A 134 1.24 2.30 -8.55
C ALA A 134 2.32 3.35 -8.25
N GLN A 135 1.95 4.54 -7.75
CA GLN A 135 2.91 5.57 -7.33
C GLN A 135 3.75 5.11 -6.14
N ILE A 136 3.14 4.45 -5.15
CA ILE A 136 3.86 3.87 -4.00
C ILE A 136 4.87 2.83 -4.47
N SER A 137 4.48 1.96 -5.39
CA SER A 137 5.34 0.89 -5.94
C SER A 137 6.60 1.41 -6.64
N VAL A 138 6.61 2.68 -7.05
CA VAL A 138 7.75 3.34 -7.68
C VAL A 138 8.41 4.38 -6.78
N GLY A 139 8.10 4.36 -5.47
CA GLY A 139 8.69 5.24 -4.47
C GLY A 139 8.21 6.70 -4.50
N LYS A 140 7.16 7.03 -5.26
CA LYS A 140 6.62 8.39 -5.37
C LYS A 140 5.56 8.66 -4.29
N ILE A 141 5.96 8.61 -3.03
CA ILE A 141 5.04 8.72 -1.87
C ILE A 141 4.36 10.09 -1.82
N ASP A 142 5.07 11.18 -2.12
CA ASP A 142 4.48 12.53 -2.13
C ASP A 142 3.34 12.68 -3.15
N ALA A 143 3.53 12.16 -4.37
CA ALA A 143 2.50 12.17 -5.40
C ALA A 143 1.31 11.28 -5.02
N ALA A 144 1.58 10.15 -4.35
CA ALA A 144 0.54 9.27 -3.82
C ALA A 144 -0.30 9.97 -2.74
N ARG A 145 0.35 10.74 -1.85
CA ARG A 145 -0.33 11.56 -0.82
C ARG A 145 -1.22 12.63 -1.44
N GLU A 146 -0.74 13.37 -2.44
CA GLU A 146 -1.56 14.39 -3.13
C GLU A 146 -2.82 13.78 -3.75
N LEU A 147 -2.70 12.61 -4.40
CA LEU A 147 -3.84 11.89 -4.95
C LEU A 147 -4.82 11.43 -3.88
N LEU A 148 -4.35 11.05 -2.69
CA LEU A 148 -5.22 10.68 -1.57
C LEU A 148 -5.98 11.86 -0.97
N VAL A 149 -5.43 13.07 -1.04
CA VAL A 149 -6.18 14.29 -0.65
C VAL A 149 -7.38 14.47 -1.57
N GLU A 150 -7.18 14.35 -2.89
CA GLU A 150 -8.28 14.40 -3.87
C GLU A 150 -9.29 13.26 -3.65
N ALA A 151 -8.79 12.05 -3.39
CA ALA A 151 -9.65 10.89 -3.14
C ALA A 151 -10.50 11.03 -1.87
N ALA A 152 -9.98 11.70 -0.84
CA ALA A 152 -10.74 12.01 0.37
C ALA A 152 -11.91 12.96 0.09
N GLU A 153 -11.78 13.89 -0.87
CA GLU A 153 -12.91 14.72 -1.30
C GLU A 153 -14.01 13.88 -1.96
N TYR A 154 -13.66 12.86 -2.75
CA TYR A 154 -14.65 11.95 -3.34
C TYR A 154 -15.37 11.11 -2.29
N GLU A 155 -14.65 10.66 -1.26
CA GLU A 155 -15.23 9.94 -0.14
C GLU A 155 -16.19 10.80 0.66
N ASP A 156 -15.83 12.04 1.00
CA ASP A 156 -16.73 13.00 1.68
C ASP A 156 -17.97 13.32 0.81
N MET A 157 -17.81 13.42 -0.51
CA MET A 157 -18.94 13.58 -1.41
C MET A 157 -19.84 12.33 -1.42
N LEU A 158 -19.27 11.13 -1.42
CA LEU A 158 -20.04 9.88 -1.38
C LEU A 158 -20.81 9.74 -0.07
N ASP A 159 -20.20 10.08 1.06
CA ASP A 159 -20.85 9.99 2.38
C ASP A 159 -22.13 10.84 2.46
N LYS A 160 -22.22 11.93 1.68
CA LYS A 160 -23.44 12.76 1.60
C LYS A 160 -24.60 12.09 0.87
N TYR A 161 -24.34 11.05 0.07
CA TYR A 161 -25.37 10.33 -0.68
C TYR A 161 -26.00 9.17 0.10
N PHE A 162 -25.40 8.74 1.22
CA PHE A 162 -25.84 7.53 1.92
C PHE A 162 -26.16 7.81 3.39
N SER A 163 -27.28 7.24 3.84
CA SER A 163 -27.59 7.21 5.26
C SER A 163 -26.75 6.16 5.97
N PRO A 164 -26.42 6.34 7.27
CA PRO A 164 -25.75 5.32 8.06
C PRO A 164 -26.56 4.01 8.04
N GLY A 165 -26.02 2.95 7.44
CA GLY A 165 -26.66 1.63 7.35
C GLY A 165 -27.10 1.18 5.95
N ASP A 166 -27.20 2.09 4.98
CA ASP A 166 -27.69 1.81 3.61
C ASP A 166 -26.56 1.70 2.57
N ARG A 167 -25.33 1.40 3.01
CA ARG A 167 -24.19 1.30 2.08
C ARG A 167 -24.32 0.03 1.24
N ASP A 168 -24.67 0.21 -0.03
CA ASP A 168 -24.63 -0.83 -1.06
C ASP A 168 -23.22 -1.47 -1.14
N LEU A 169 -23.17 -2.78 -1.34
CA LEU A 169 -21.94 -3.56 -1.60
C LEU A 169 -21.11 -2.95 -2.73
N ASN A 170 -21.77 -2.35 -3.74
CA ASN A 170 -21.10 -1.67 -4.85
C ASN A 170 -20.26 -0.45 -4.42
N LEU A 171 -20.52 0.14 -3.26
CA LEU A 171 -19.77 1.27 -2.67
C LEU A 171 -18.65 0.80 -1.75
N ILE A 172 -18.88 -0.31 -1.04
CA ILE A 172 -17.95 -0.80 -0.03
C ILE A 172 -16.60 -1.19 -0.65
N ARG A 173 -16.61 -1.78 -1.85
CA ARG A 173 -15.38 -2.17 -2.54
C ARG A 173 -14.48 -0.98 -2.92
N PRO A 174 -14.97 0.08 -3.61
CA PRO A 174 -14.19 1.30 -3.82
C PRO A 174 -13.60 1.90 -2.55
N LEU A 175 -14.41 1.98 -1.48
CA LEU A 175 -13.97 2.53 -0.19
C LEU A 175 -12.89 1.67 0.46
N LEU A 176 -13.00 0.35 0.37
CA LEU A 176 -11.97 -0.56 0.84
C LEU A 176 -10.64 -0.33 0.10
N GLU A 177 -10.66 -0.27 -1.23
CA GLU A 177 -9.45 0.01 -2.02
C GLU A 177 -8.83 1.36 -1.63
N PHE A 178 -9.66 2.36 -1.36
CA PHE A 178 -9.24 3.68 -0.88
C PHE A 178 -8.57 3.61 0.50
N TYR A 179 -9.21 2.98 1.49
CA TYR A 179 -8.63 2.85 2.82
C TYR A 179 -7.34 2.03 2.83
N LEU A 180 -7.26 0.97 2.03
CA LEU A 180 -6.03 0.21 1.80
C LEU A 180 -4.91 1.07 1.19
N ALA A 181 -5.25 1.95 0.25
CA ALA A 181 -4.28 2.88 -0.31
C ALA A 181 -3.76 3.86 0.76
N ARG A 182 -4.64 4.35 1.66
CA ARG A 182 -4.22 5.20 2.79
C ARG A 182 -3.33 4.46 3.80
N VAL A 183 -3.67 3.21 4.12
CA VAL A 183 -2.83 2.32 4.96
C VAL A 183 -1.41 2.28 4.43
N ARG A 184 -1.25 2.02 3.12
CA ARG A 184 0.07 1.91 2.47
C ARG A 184 0.83 3.23 2.44
N VAL A 185 0.17 4.35 2.13
CA VAL A 185 0.85 5.67 2.16
C VAL A 185 1.29 6.02 3.58
N SER A 186 0.42 5.90 4.58
CA SER A 186 0.79 6.21 5.96
C SER A 186 1.88 5.28 6.51
N ALA A 187 1.87 3.99 6.13
CA ALA A 187 2.95 3.07 6.49
C ALA A 187 4.29 3.44 5.80
N ALA A 188 4.25 3.89 4.55
CA ALA A 188 5.44 4.35 3.83
C ALA A 188 5.99 5.70 4.34
N GLU A 189 5.19 6.46 5.08
CA GLU A 189 5.57 7.69 5.77
C GLU A 189 5.97 7.45 7.24
N ASP A 190 6.17 6.17 7.63
CA ASP A 190 6.45 5.73 9.00
C ASP A 190 5.40 6.22 10.04
N ASN A 191 4.17 6.50 9.59
CA ASN A 191 3.04 6.88 10.45
C ASN A 191 2.15 5.65 10.75
N HIS A 192 2.67 4.78 11.61
CA HIS A 192 2.06 3.48 11.90
C HIS A 192 0.70 3.59 12.61
N ASP A 193 0.53 4.57 13.50
CA ASP A 193 -0.74 4.84 14.18
C ASP A 193 -1.86 5.20 13.20
N MET A 194 -1.56 6.13 12.28
CA MET A 194 -2.52 6.55 11.27
C MET A 194 -2.84 5.39 10.31
N SER A 195 -1.82 4.63 9.93
CA SER A 195 -1.97 3.43 9.09
C SER A 195 -2.88 2.39 9.76
N LEU A 196 -2.67 2.08 11.05
CA LEU A 196 -3.57 1.21 11.83
C LEU A 196 -4.99 1.77 11.92
N GLY A 197 -5.14 3.09 12.11
CA GLY A 197 -6.44 3.76 12.10
C GLY A 197 -7.21 3.52 10.80
N PHE A 198 -6.55 3.66 9.65
CA PHE A 198 -7.17 3.37 8.34
C PHE A 198 -7.44 1.88 8.13
N LEU A 199 -6.58 0.99 8.64
CA LEU A 199 -6.81 -0.43 8.56
C LEU A 199 -8.04 -0.84 9.36
N ARG A 200 -8.23 -0.31 10.58
CA ARG A 200 -9.43 -0.56 11.38
C ARG A 200 -10.69 -0.09 10.66
N LYS A 201 -10.67 1.10 10.04
CA LYS A 201 -11.77 1.58 9.18
C LYS A 201 -12.04 0.65 7.99
N ALA A 202 -11.00 0.14 7.34
CA ALA A 202 -11.15 -0.85 6.27
C ALA A 202 -11.85 -2.12 6.80
N LEU A 203 -11.44 -2.64 7.96
CA LEU A 203 -12.05 -3.82 8.57
C LEU A 203 -13.50 -3.59 8.97
N GLU A 204 -13.86 -2.41 9.50
CA GLU A 204 -15.25 -2.03 9.79
C GLU A 204 -16.14 -2.16 8.54
N LEU A 205 -15.63 -1.76 7.36
CA LEU A 205 -16.33 -1.96 6.09
C LEU A 205 -16.49 -3.45 5.75
N GLY A 206 -15.53 -4.30 6.12
CA GLY A 206 -15.55 -5.76 5.87
C GLY A 206 -16.61 -6.53 6.65
N HIS A 207 -16.95 -6.08 7.87
CA HIS A 207 -17.98 -6.70 8.71
C HIS A 207 -19.38 -6.70 8.07
N SER A 208 -19.61 -5.85 7.07
CA SER A 208 -20.83 -5.85 6.25
C SER A 208 -20.99 -7.11 5.37
N GLY A 209 -19.98 -7.98 5.33
CA GLY A 209 -19.96 -9.14 4.45
C GLY A 209 -19.46 -8.83 3.03
N ALA A 210 -19.02 -7.61 2.75
CA ALA A 210 -18.57 -7.23 1.40
C ALA A 210 -17.22 -7.83 0.98
N PHE A 211 -16.42 -8.30 1.93
CA PHE A 211 -15.08 -8.80 1.61
C PHE A 211 -15.12 -10.16 0.92
N GLU A 212 -14.35 -10.29 -0.15
CA GLU A 212 -13.99 -11.54 -0.81
C GLU A 212 -12.77 -12.17 -0.11
N ALA A 213 -12.56 -13.48 -0.32
CA ALA A 213 -11.45 -14.21 0.30
C ALA A 213 -10.07 -13.60 -0.04
N ASP A 214 -9.86 -13.17 -1.29
CA ASP A 214 -8.63 -12.52 -1.72
C ASP A 214 -8.39 -11.19 -1.00
N GLN A 215 -9.45 -10.46 -0.60
CA GLN A 215 -9.33 -9.20 0.12
C GLN A 215 -8.87 -9.43 1.56
N TYR A 216 -9.41 -10.45 2.26
CA TYR A 216 -8.88 -10.88 3.57
C TYR A 216 -7.41 -11.28 3.46
N ARG A 217 -7.03 -12.04 2.41
CA ARG A 217 -5.63 -12.43 2.19
C ARG A 217 -4.73 -11.21 2.04
N ASN A 218 -5.13 -10.28 1.19
CA ASN A 218 -4.35 -9.08 0.91
C ASN A 218 -4.20 -8.22 2.17
N LEU A 219 -5.28 -8.00 2.94
CA LEU A 219 -5.23 -7.26 4.21
C LEU A 219 -4.29 -7.91 5.23
N ALA A 220 -4.39 -9.22 5.42
CA ALA A 220 -3.51 -9.94 6.32
C ALA A 220 -2.05 -9.92 5.85
N ASN A 221 -1.82 -9.98 4.53
CA ASN A 221 -0.49 -9.87 3.96
C ASN A 221 0.12 -8.47 4.17
N GLU A 222 -0.66 -7.41 4.02
CA GLU A 222 -0.21 -6.05 4.37
C GLU A 222 0.19 -5.97 5.84
N CYS A 223 -0.62 -6.56 6.74
CA CYS A 223 -0.28 -6.59 8.17
C CYS A 223 1.02 -7.33 8.45
N TRP A 224 1.23 -8.46 7.79
CA TRP A 224 2.46 -9.22 7.89
C TRP A 224 3.66 -8.43 7.35
N MET A 225 3.52 -7.76 6.20
CA MET A 225 4.59 -6.95 5.60
C MET A 225 4.99 -5.78 6.50
N VAL A 226 4.04 -4.98 6.97
CA VAL A 226 4.29 -3.85 7.87
C VAL A 226 4.91 -4.33 9.18
N GLY A 227 4.36 -5.38 9.79
CA GLY A 227 4.89 -5.95 11.02
C GLY A 227 6.34 -6.39 10.91
N ASN A 228 6.74 -7.05 9.81
CA ASN A 228 8.12 -7.47 9.59
C ASN A 228 9.05 -6.30 9.23
N GLN A 229 8.55 -5.28 8.53
CA GLN A 229 9.31 -4.07 8.26
C GLN A 229 9.72 -3.38 9.56
N LEU A 230 8.79 -3.28 10.52
CA LEU A 230 9.06 -2.71 11.85
C LEU A 230 10.12 -3.50 12.62
N ILE A 231 10.03 -4.83 12.61
CA ILE A 231 11.07 -5.69 13.22
C ILE A 231 12.42 -5.44 12.56
N ALA A 232 12.45 -5.36 11.22
CA ALA A 232 13.68 -5.12 10.48
C ALA A 232 14.31 -3.76 10.81
N GLN A 233 13.50 -2.71 11.01
CA GLN A 233 13.97 -1.39 11.45
C GLN A 233 14.62 -1.46 12.84
N VAL A 234 13.96 -2.10 13.81
CA VAL A 234 14.52 -2.28 15.17
C VAL A 234 15.83 -3.05 15.15
N LEU A 235 15.91 -4.11 14.32
CA LEU A 235 17.13 -4.90 14.15
C LEU A 235 18.27 -4.09 13.53
N ALA A 236 17.96 -3.21 12.56
CA ALA A 236 18.94 -2.35 11.90
C ALA A 236 19.48 -1.25 12.84
N ASP A 237 18.60 -0.65 13.63
CA ASP A 237 18.95 0.48 14.51
C ASP A 237 19.48 0.03 15.89
N HIS A 238 19.36 -1.27 16.21
CA HIS A 238 19.70 -1.88 17.50
C HIS A 238 19.02 -1.19 18.69
N LYS A 239 17.86 -0.56 18.45
CA LYS A 239 17.06 0.18 19.41
C LYS A 239 15.60 0.03 19.03
N ASP A 240 14.73 0.18 20.02
CA ASP A 240 13.28 0.28 19.81
C ASP A 240 12.86 1.74 19.96
N PRO A 241 13.08 2.59 18.93
CA PRO A 241 12.54 3.95 18.96
C PRO A 241 11.01 3.86 18.99
N GLU A 242 10.34 4.67 19.81
CA GLU A 242 8.88 4.86 19.71
C GLU A 242 8.01 3.60 19.91
N GLY A 243 8.58 2.49 20.41
CA GLY A 243 7.84 1.25 20.64
C GLY A 243 7.48 0.50 19.36
N LEU A 244 8.32 0.52 18.33
CA LEU A 244 8.11 -0.22 17.08
C LEU A 244 7.85 -1.72 17.28
N ILE A 245 8.43 -2.35 18.32
CA ILE A 245 8.14 -3.75 18.63
C ILE A 245 6.67 -3.95 19.03
N ALA A 246 6.13 -3.06 19.86
CA ALA A 246 4.72 -3.09 20.25
C ALA A 246 3.80 -2.88 19.04
N HIS A 247 4.15 -1.93 18.16
CA HIS A 247 3.43 -1.71 16.90
C HIS A 247 3.48 -2.95 15.99
N SER A 248 4.64 -3.59 15.85
CA SER A 248 4.78 -4.83 15.08
C SER A 248 3.88 -5.93 15.62
N ASN A 249 3.87 -6.13 16.95
CA ASN A 249 2.98 -7.09 17.61
C ASN A 249 1.52 -6.81 17.32
N GLU A 250 1.09 -5.54 17.32
CA GLU A 250 -0.27 -5.17 17.00
C GLU A 250 -0.62 -5.51 15.53
N TRP A 251 0.24 -5.14 14.58
CA TRP A 251 0.07 -5.45 13.16
C TRP A 251 -0.02 -6.95 12.91
N LEU A 252 0.94 -7.72 13.43
CA LEU A 252 0.98 -9.17 13.24
C LEU A 252 -0.20 -9.87 13.91
N SER A 253 -0.62 -9.41 15.10
CA SER A 253 -1.80 -9.94 15.79
C SER A 253 -3.09 -9.65 15.03
N LEU A 254 -3.21 -8.46 14.45
CA LEU A 254 -4.34 -8.08 13.62
C LEU A 254 -4.38 -8.90 12.33
N GLY A 255 -3.24 -9.05 11.65
CA GLY A 255 -3.10 -9.91 10.47
C GLY A 255 -3.53 -11.34 10.75
N ARG A 256 -3.14 -11.90 11.91
CA ARG A 256 -3.57 -13.23 12.34
C ARG A 256 -5.09 -13.32 12.52
N ARG A 257 -5.72 -12.35 13.19
CA ARG A 257 -7.19 -12.32 13.37
C ARG A 257 -7.92 -12.26 12.04
N ILE A 258 -7.42 -11.47 11.08
CA ILE A 258 -7.99 -11.36 9.73
C ILE A 258 -7.94 -12.72 9.01
N VAL A 259 -6.82 -13.46 9.10
CA VAL A 259 -6.73 -14.80 8.51
C VAL A 259 -7.67 -15.78 9.21
N GLU A 260 -7.74 -15.76 10.54
CA GLU A 260 -8.65 -16.63 11.31
C GLU A 260 -10.12 -16.39 10.91
N GLU A 261 -10.53 -15.12 10.79
CA GLU A 261 -11.87 -14.75 10.33
C GLU A 261 -12.11 -15.18 8.86
N GLY A 262 -11.12 -14.98 7.99
CA GLY A 262 -11.17 -15.42 6.59
C GLY A 262 -11.35 -16.93 6.47
N ILE A 263 -10.58 -17.73 7.24
CA ILE A 263 -10.70 -19.20 7.26
C ILE A 263 -12.08 -19.61 7.79
N ALA A 264 -12.56 -18.98 8.86
CA ALA A 264 -13.87 -19.28 9.43
C ALA A 264 -15.01 -19.03 8.42
N ARG A 265 -14.85 -18.00 7.57
CA ARG A 265 -15.88 -17.59 6.61
C ARG A 265 -15.82 -18.32 5.27
N PHE A 266 -14.63 -18.56 4.73
CA PHE A 266 -14.45 -19.11 3.38
C PHE A 266 -13.88 -20.54 3.37
N GLY A 267 -13.52 -21.09 4.53
CA GLY A 267 -12.90 -22.39 4.64
C GLY A 267 -11.45 -22.38 4.16
N ASN A 268 -11.04 -23.44 3.47
CA ASN A 268 -9.66 -23.62 3.03
C ASN A 268 -9.39 -22.85 1.71
N VAL A 269 -9.01 -21.59 1.83
CA VAL A 269 -8.61 -20.73 0.70
C VAL A 269 -7.11 -20.86 0.47
N PRO A 270 -6.64 -21.07 -0.78
CA PRO A 270 -5.21 -21.12 -1.10
C PRO A 270 -4.45 -19.90 -0.58
N GLY A 271 -3.36 -20.14 0.16
CA GLY A 271 -2.50 -19.10 0.72
C GLY A 271 -2.82 -18.71 2.16
N PHE A 272 -4.02 -19.01 2.69
CA PHE A 272 -4.35 -18.67 4.09
C PHE A 272 -3.52 -19.47 5.08
N GLU A 273 -3.32 -20.77 4.85
CA GLU A 273 -2.54 -21.61 5.75
C GLU A 273 -1.06 -21.18 5.78
N GLU A 274 -0.48 -20.89 4.61
CA GLU A 274 0.89 -20.40 4.50
C GLU A 274 1.05 -19.04 5.19
N LEU A 275 0.11 -18.12 4.99
CA LEU A 275 0.12 -16.80 5.61
C LEU A 275 -0.06 -16.88 7.13
N GLN A 276 -0.96 -17.76 7.61
CA GLN A 276 -1.13 -18.01 9.04
C GLN A 276 0.17 -18.51 9.68
N LYS A 277 0.84 -19.48 9.05
CA LYS A 277 2.15 -19.98 9.49
C LYS A 277 3.21 -18.88 9.48
N ALA A 278 3.23 -18.02 8.45
CA ALA A 278 4.16 -16.90 8.37
C ALA A 278 3.94 -15.88 9.49
N LEU A 279 2.68 -15.51 9.77
CA LEU A 279 2.30 -14.62 10.87
C LEU A 279 2.68 -15.19 12.23
N LEU A 280 2.43 -16.48 12.48
CA LEU A 280 2.81 -17.14 13.74
C LEU A 280 4.32 -17.16 13.96
N ARG A 281 5.11 -17.40 12.91
CA ARG A 281 6.58 -17.32 12.98
C ARG A 281 7.04 -15.90 13.28
N SER A 282 6.46 -14.91 12.58
CA SER A 282 6.78 -13.50 12.79
C SER A 282 6.41 -13.02 14.19
N LEU A 283 5.32 -13.49 14.80
CA LEU A 283 4.90 -13.12 16.15
C LEU A 283 5.88 -13.58 17.25
N GLY A 284 6.67 -14.62 17.02
CA GLY A 284 7.68 -15.06 17.98
C GLY A 284 8.90 -14.12 18.07
N LEU A 285 9.19 -13.38 16.98
CA LEU A 285 10.38 -12.52 16.89
C LEU A 285 10.31 -11.28 17.78
N PRO A 286 9.23 -10.48 17.79
CA PRO A 286 9.06 -9.35 18.70
C PRO A 286 9.29 -9.71 20.17
N PHE A 287 8.74 -10.83 20.63
CA PHE A 287 8.89 -11.27 22.02
C PHE A 287 10.36 -11.55 22.38
N LEU A 288 11.08 -12.25 21.50
CA LEU A 288 12.50 -12.51 21.69
C LEU A 288 13.32 -11.21 21.63
N LEU A 289 12.93 -10.26 20.78
CA LEU A 289 13.62 -8.99 20.62
C LEU A 289 13.43 -8.06 21.82
N ASP A 290 12.21 -7.95 22.34
CA ASP A 290 11.91 -7.24 23.58
C ASP A 290 12.74 -7.78 24.74
N PHE A 291 12.80 -9.11 24.86
CA PHE A 291 13.58 -9.79 25.89
C PHE A 291 15.09 -9.50 25.74
N ALA A 292 15.63 -9.64 24.52
CA ALA A 292 17.05 -9.37 24.25
C ALA A 292 17.43 -7.90 24.50
N LEU A 293 16.59 -6.94 24.09
CA LEU A 293 16.83 -5.52 24.35
C LEU A 293 16.78 -5.18 25.84
N ALA A 294 15.85 -5.80 26.60
CA ALA A 294 15.80 -5.66 28.05
C ALA A 294 17.09 -6.17 28.71
N LEU A 295 17.63 -7.32 28.28
CA LEU A 295 18.90 -7.84 28.75
C LEU A 295 20.09 -6.94 28.41
N ILE A 296 20.17 -6.45 27.16
CA ILE A 296 21.24 -5.53 26.71
C ILE A 296 21.22 -4.23 27.52
N ASN A 297 20.04 -3.64 27.72
CA ASN A 297 19.89 -2.41 28.49
C ASN A 297 20.26 -2.63 29.96
N THR A 298 19.85 -3.76 30.55
CA THR A 298 20.23 -4.14 31.92
C THR A 298 21.74 -4.29 32.04
N ALA A 299 22.38 -5.04 31.13
CA ALA A 299 23.83 -5.20 31.11
C ALA A 299 24.54 -3.84 30.94
N ARG A 300 24.07 -2.99 30.04
CA ARG A 300 24.63 -1.64 29.81
C ARG A 300 24.50 -0.73 31.03
N CYS A 301 23.34 -0.71 31.69
CA CYS A 301 23.12 0.03 32.93
C CYS A 301 23.98 -0.47 34.08
N CYS A 302 24.22 -1.78 34.15
CA CYS A 302 25.07 -2.38 35.16
C CYS A 302 26.57 -2.20 34.87
N LEU A 303 26.99 -2.17 33.60
CA LEU A 303 28.41 -2.15 33.21
C LEU A 303 29.01 -0.75 33.05
N LEU A 304 28.21 0.28 32.73
CA LEU A 304 28.70 1.66 32.55
C LEU A 304 29.11 2.36 33.86
N PRO A 305 28.43 2.15 35.01
CA PRO A 305 28.83 2.70 36.30
C PRO A 305 29.83 1.83 37.08
N SER A 306 30.07 0.57 36.67
CA SER A 306 30.67 -0.47 37.52
C SER A 306 32.20 -0.52 37.53
N SER A 307 32.90 0.61 37.45
CA SER A 307 34.30 0.61 37.91
C SER A 307 34.42 0.51 39.44
N GLN A 308 33.30 0.57 40.19
CA GLN A 308 33.28 0.58 41.65
C GLN A 308 32.29 -0.39 42.33
N ASP A 309 31.42 -1.11 41.59
CA ASP A 309 30.43 -2.04 42.18
C ASP A 309 30.53 -3.46 41.57
N PRO A 310 31.03 -4.46 42.33
CA PRO A 310 31.15 -5.85 41.87
C PRO A 310 29.81 -6.57 41.71
N GLU A 311 28.75 -6.16 42.39
CA GLU A 311 27.43 -6.79 42.27
C GLU A 311 26.76 -6.42 40.93
N ALA A 312 26.92 -5.16 40.51
CA ALA A 312 26.49 -4.71 39.19
C ALA A 312 27.22 -5.46 38.06
N LEU A 313 28.53 -5.69 38.19
CA LEU A 313 29.32 -6.46 37.22
C LEU A 313 28.80 -7.91 37.08
N ALA A 314 28.49 -8.57 38.20
CA ALA A 314 27.94 -9.94 38.22
C ALA A 314 26.56 -10.02 37.55
N LYS A 315 25.67 -9.06 37.81
CA LYS A 315 24.35 -8.99 37.16
C LYS A 315 24.48 -8.74 35.65
N GLY A 316 25.36 -7.83 35.24
CA GLY A 316 25.62 -7.56 33.83
C GLY A 316 26.22 -8.75 33.07
N THR A 317 27.11 -9.53 33.70
CA THR A 317 27.67 -10.75 33.11
C THR A 317 26.64 -11.89 33.02
N SER A 318 25.78 -12.05 34.04
CA SER A 318 24.68 -13.02 33.99
C SER A 318 23.71 -12.73 32.84
N ALA A 319 23.33 -11.46 32.66
CA ALA A 319 22.44 -11.05 31.55
C ALA A 319 23.07 -11.32 30.17
N LEU A 320 24.38 -11.13 30.01
CA LEU A 320 25.10 -11.46 28.77
C LEU A 320 25.21 -12.98 28.54
N GLN A 321 25.33 -13.78 29.60
CA GLN A 321 25.34 -15.24 29.50
C GLN A 321 23.96 -15.79 29.09
N GLU A 322 22.87 -15.24 29.61
CA GLU A 322 21.51 -15.58 29.17
C GLU A 322 21.28 -15.24 27.70
N LEU A 323 21.79 -14.09 27.23
CA LEU A 323 21.71 -13.69 25.83
C LEU A 323 22.55 -14.60 24.91
N ALA A 324 23.74 -15.02 25.37
CA ALA A 324 24.57 -15.99 24.66
C ALA A 324 23.91 -17.37 24.55
N ALA A 325 23.25 -17.84 25.62
CA ALA A 325 22.51 -19.11 25.62
C ALA A 325 21.32 -19.11 24.64
N LEU A 326 20.69 -17.96 24.41
CA LEU A 326 19.62 -17.79 23.41
C LEU A 326 20.14 -17.77 21.96
N SER A 327 21.41 -17.46 21.75
CA SER A 327 22.02 -17.34 20.42
C SER A 327 22.67 -18.63 19.93
N ASP A 328 22.75 -19.67 20.78
CA ASP A 328 23.39 -20.94 20.46
C ASP A 328 22.34 -22.01 20.05
N PRO A 329 22.17 -22.29 18.74
CA PRO A 329 21.16 -23.23 18.26
C PRO A 329 21.48 -24.70 18.62
N GLN A 330 22.64 -25.01 19.20
CA GLN A 330 23.03 -26.38 19.55
C GLN A 330 22.66 -26.80 20.99
N ALA A 331 22.21 -25.90 21.86
CA ALA A 331 21.98 -26.22 23.27
C ALA A 331 20.65 -26.98 23.56
N SER A 332 19.81 -27.24 22.55
CA SER A 332 18.50 -27.92 22.72
C SER A 332 18.44 -29.38 22.25
N HIS A 333 19.57 -29.97 21.82
CA HIS A 333 19.64 -31.39 21.46
C HIS A 333 20.82 -32.10 22.13
N GLU A 334 20.72 -32.30 23.45
CA GLU A 334 21.26 -33.52 24.05
C GLU A 334 20.09 -34.50 24.25
N PRO A 335 20.02 -35.60 23.48
CA PRO A 335 19.10 -36.68 23.81
C PRO A 335 19.61 -37.38 25.07
N ASP A 336 18.77 -37.42 26.10
CA ASP A 336 18.91 -38.32 27.25
C ASP A 336 19.09 -39.76 26.74
N THR A 337 20.35 -40.18 26.62
CA THR A 337 20.69 -41.58 26.40
C THR A 337 20.74 -42.26 27.75
N ASN A 338 19.55 -42.50 28.28
CA ASN A 338 19.30 -43.53 29.25
C ASN A 338 19.71 -44.88 28.63
N LYS A 339 20.88 -45.41 28.99
CA LYS A 339 21.22 -46.81 28.75
C LYS A 339 21.43 -47.52 30.09
N CYS A 340 20.37 -48.21 30.47
CA CYS A 340 20.41 -49.42 31.28
C CYS A 340 21.32 -50.49 30.66
N SER A 341 21.83 -51.33 31.58
CA SER A 341 22.26 -52.72 31.40
C SER A 341 23.68 -52.94 30.85
N ASP A 342 24.58 -53.39 31.72
CA ASP A 342 24.75 -54.83 31.99
C ASP A 342 24.85 -55.11 33.51
#